data_AF-G9P9G5-F1
#
_entry.id   AF-G9P9G5-F1
#
_cell.length_a   1.000
_cell.length_b   1.000
_cell.length_c   1.000
_cell.angle_alpha   90.00
_cell.angle_beta   90.00
_cell.angle_gamma   90.00
#
_symmetry.space_group_name_H-M   'P 1'
#
loop_
_entity.id
_entity.type
_entity.pdbx_description
1 polymer ?
#
loop_
_entity_poly.entity_id
_entity_poly.type
_entity_poly.pdbx_seq_one_letter_code
_entity_poly.pdbx_strand_id
1 'polypeptide(L)'
;MVANPRVTIYSDCRGALEQVKSFWEKKPVGKTRVCSDPNICKLIMRSQCLQQMGVHLELCWVPGHSGVEGNDIADKGAYMAAKSQGITVPLDEGSRWIELEVPSDE
;
A
#
# COMPACT_ATOMS: atom_id res chain seq x y z
N MET A 1 -15.56 1.28 -21.91
CA MET A 1 -15.69 0.93 -20.49
C MET A 1 -14.41 1.37 -19.81
N VAL A 2 -14.46 2.22 -18.80
CA VAL A 2 -13.24 2.62 -18.07
C VAL A 2 -12.85 1.42 -17.20
N ALA A 3 -11.67 0.84 -17.43
CA ALA A 3 -11.17 -0.23 -16.59
C ALA A 3 -11.01 0.30 -15.16
N ASN A 4 -11.53 -0.41 -14.17
CA ASN A 4 -11.23 -0.13 -12.75
C ASN A 4 -9.92 -0.84 -12.42
N PRO A 5 -8.78 -0.14 -12.35
CA PRO A 5 -7.50 -0.79 -12.10
C PRO A 5 -7.50 -1.41 -10.70
N ARG A 6 -7.04 -2.67 -10.61
CA ARG A 6 -6.81 -3.34 -9.34
C ARG A 6 -5.34 -3.21 -8.96
N VAL A 7 -5.07 -2.68 -7.78
CA VAL A 7 -3.72 -2.49 -7.23
C VAL A 7 -3.60 -3.30 -5.95
N THR A 8 -2.60 -4.16 -5.86
CA THR A 8 -2.30 -4.93 -4.64
C THR A 8 -1.03 -4.40 -4.00
N ILE A 9 -1.10 -4.00 -2.73
CA ILE A 9 0.07 -3.60 -1.93
C ILE A 9 0.46 -4.76 -1.04
N TYR A 10 1.72 -5.18 -1.14
CA TYR A 10 2.34 -6.16 -0.27
C TYR A 10 3.13 -5.46 0.84
N SER A 11 2.97 -5.91 2.08
CA SER A 11 3.75 -5.39 3.23
C SER A 11 3.91 -6.45 4.31
N ASP A 12 5.04 -6.43 5.00
CA ASP A 12 5.30 -7.25 6.18
C ASP A 12 4.74 -6.67 7.49
N CYS A 13 4.28 -5.43 7.47
CA CYS A 13 3.74 -4.74 8.64
C CYS A 13 2.31 -5.19 8.95
N ARG A 14 2.19 -6.37 9.59
CA ARG A 14 0.90 -6.97 9.96
C ARG A 14 -0.01 -6.01 10.74
N GLY A 15 0.55 -5.27 11.71
CA GLY A 15 -0.21 -4.30 12.51
C GLY A 15 -0.79 -3.13 11.71
N ALA A 16 -0.08 -2.66 10.66
CA ALA A 16 -0.62 -1.62 9.78
C ALA A 16 -1.74 -2.19 8.89
N LEU A 17 -1.55 -3.38 8.34
CA LEU A 17 -2.55 -4.04 7.49
C LEU A 17 -3.85 -4.33 8.23
N GLU A 18 -3.76 -4.87 9.44
CA GLU A 18 -4.93 -5.18 10.28
C GLU A 18 -5.71 -3.91 10.63
N GLN A 19 -5.00 -2.82 10.96
CA GLN A 19 -5.65 -1.54 11.23
C GLN A 19 -6.43 -1.06 10.00
N VAL A 20 -5.79 -0.94 8.83
CA VAL A 20 -6.45 -0.43 7.62
C VAL A 20 -7.63 -1.31 7.21
N LYS A 21 -7.47 -2.65 7.19
CA LYS A 21 -8.56 -3.58 6.87
C LYS A 21 -9.75 -3.40 7.83
N SER A 22 -9.48 -3.23 9.12
CA SER A 22 -10.54 -3.00 10.12
C SER A 22 -11.33 -1.71 9.90
N PHE A 23 -10.76 -0.72 9.18
CA PHE A 23 -11.46 0.50 8.79
C PHE A 23 -12.25 0.33 7.49
N TRP A 24 -11.81 -0.52 6.57
CA TRP A 24 -12.54 -0.84 5.35
C TRP A 24 -13.79 -1.69 5.61
N GLU A 25 -13.70 -2.67 6.50
CA GLU A 25 -14.77 -3.65 6.73
C GLU A 25 -15.91 -3.13 7.62
N LYS A 26 -15.64 -2.13 8.47
CA LYS A 26 -16.62 -1.66 9.45
C LYS A 26 -17.47 -0.53 8.88
N LYS A 27 -18.77 -0.82 8.65
CA LYS A 27 -19.77 0.23 8.41
C LYS A 27 -19.82 1.20 9.59
N PRO A 28 -20.03 2.52 9.36
CA PRO A 28 -20.12 3.50 10.43
C PRO A 28 -21.42 3.29 11.20
N VAL A 29 -21.41 2.42 12.21
CA VAL A 29 -22.52 2.26 13.14
C VAL A 29 -22.09 2.85 14.49
N GLY A 30 -22.49 4.09 14.71
CA GLY A 30 -22.64 4.70 16.03
C GLY A 30 -21.37 5.09 16.82
N LYS A 31 -20.16 4.73 16.39
CA LYS A 31 -18.91 5.20 17.03
C LYS A 31 -17.88 5.63 15.98
N THR A 32 -17.61 6.94 15.91
CA THR A 32 -16.48 7.49 15.15
C THR A 32 -15.18 6.87 15.70
N ARG A 33 -14.57 5.95 14.95
CA ARG A 33 -13.24 5.45 15.30
C ARG A 33 -12.22 6.52 14.96
N VAL A 34 -11.60 7.08 15.98
CA VAL A 34 -10.42 7.92 15.81
C VAL A 34 -9.24 6.98 15.61
N CYS A 35 -8.68 6.97 14.41
CA CYS A 35 -7.34 6.44 14.19
C CYS A 35 -6.37 7.39 14.90
N SER A 36 -5.56 6.89 15.82
CA SER A 36 -4.61 7.70 16.61
C SER A 36 -3.25 7.81 15.94
N ASP A 37 -2.88 6.83 15.10
CA ASP A 37 -1.62 6.85 14.36
C ASP A 37 -1.77 7.72 13.10
N PRO A 38 -1.09 8.88 13.02
CA PRO A 38 -1.24 9.80 11.91
C PRO A 38 -0.86 9.20 10.55
N ASN A 39 0.03 8.19 10.51
CA ASN A 39 0.41 7.53 9.26
C ASN A 39 -0.69 6.57 8.79
N ILE A 40 -1.28 5.80 9.72
CA ILE A 40 -2.43 4.95 9.40
C ILE A 40 -3.61 5.78 8.93
N CYS A 41 -3.86 6.95 9.53
CA CYS A 41 -4.98 7.80 9.12
C CYS A 41 -4.77 8.37 7.72
N LYS A 42 -3.54 8.78 7.39
CA LYS A 42 -3.16 9.18 6.03
C LYS A 42 -3.38 8.04 5.03
N LEU A 43 -2.98 6.81 5.38
CA LEU A 43 -3.14 5.64 4.51
C LEU A 43 -4.63 5.33 4.25
N ILE A 44 -5.47 5.36 5.29
CA ILE A 44 -6.92 5.18 5.16
C ILE A 44 -7.51 6.26 4.24
N MET A 45 -7.20 7.54 4.49
CA MET A 45 -7.72 8.65 3.68
C MET A 45 -7.31 8.54 2.20
N ARG A 46 -6.04 8.19 1.94
CA ARG A 46 -5.55 7.97 0.57
C ARG A 46 -6.22 6.76 -0.09
N SER A 47 -6.42 5.67 0.66
CA SER A 47 -7.13 4.48 0.13
C SER A 47 -8.57 4.79 -0.26
N GLN A 48 -9.29 5.58 0.54
CA GLN A 48 -10.66 6.00 0.23
C GLN A 48 -10.72 6.90 -1.00
N CYS A 49 -9.76 7.83 -1.15
CA CYS A 49 -9.65 8.68 -2.33
C CYS A 49 -9.41 7.84 -3.61
N LEU A 50 -8.51 6.86 -3.57
CA LEU A 50 -8.27 5.93 -4.68
C LEU A 50 -9.52 5.13 -5.05
N GLN A 51 -10.26 4.63 -4.06
CA GLN A 51 -11.52 3.92 -4.28
C GLN A 51 -12.58 4.82 -4.94
N GLN A 52 -12.68 6.09 -4.53
CA GLN A 52 -13.57 7.07 -5.17
C GLN A 52 -13.20 7.36 -6.63
N MET A 53 -11.91 7.20 -6.98
CA MET A 53 -11.41 7.31 -8.35
C MET A 53 -11.57 6.01 -9.18
N GLY A 54 -12.19 4.97 -8.62
CA GLY A 54 -12.39 3.69 -9.31
C GLY A 54 -11.21 2.72 -9.21
N VAL A 55 -10.21 3.01 -8.37
CA VAL A 55 -9.08 2.09 -8.12
C VAL A 55 -9.45 1.10 -7.03
N HIS A 56 -9.40 -0.19 -7.33
CA HIS A 56 -9.61 -1.24 -6.34
C HIS A 56 -8.29 -1.59 -5.66
N LEU A 57 -8.12 -1.14 -4.41
CA LEU A 57 -6.94 -1.41 -3.60
C LEU A 57 -7.10 -2.71 -2.77
N GLU A 58 -6.11 -3.59 -2.83
CA GLU A 58 -5.99 -4.80 -2.01
C GLU A 58 -4.71 -4.74 -1.17
N LEU A 59 -4.78 -5.27 0.07
CA LEU A 59 -3.64 -5.34 0.98
C LEU A 59 -3.28 -6.78 1.32
N CYS A 60 -2.05 -7.17 1.03
CA CYS A 60 -1.54 -8.52 1.24
C CYS A 60 -0.35 -8.50 2.20
N TRP A 61 -0.36 -9.45 3.15
CA TRP A 61 0.77 -9.64 4.04
C TRP A 61 1.85 -10.50 3.36
N VAL A 62 3.11 -10.15 3.56
CA VAL A 62 4.29 -10.96 3.17
C VAL A 62 5.23 -11.09 4.36
N PRO A 63 6.05 -12.15 4.45
CA PRO A 63 7.03 -12.25 5.52
C PRO A 63 8.21 -11.29 5.29
N GLY A 64 8.62 -10.58 6.34
CA GLY A 64 9.77 -9.68 6.33
C GLY A 64 11.11 -10.45 6.31
N HIS A 65 12.14 -9.84 5.72
CA HIS A 65 13.52 -10.38 5.62
C HIS A 65 13.60 -11.83 5.13
N SER A 66 12.66 -12.25 4.29
CA SER A 66 12.52 -13.63 3.82
C SER A 66 12.93 -13.80 2.35
N GLY A 67 13.63 -12.81 1.77
CA GLY A 67 14.03 -12.83 0.37
C GLY A 67 12.92 -12.40 -0.61
N VAL A 68 11.85 -11.77 -0.11
CA VAL A 68 10.83 -11.16 -0.98
C VAL A 68 11.40 -9.86 -1.52
N GLU A 69 11.93 -9.90 -2.73
CA GLU A 69 12.73 -8.82 -3.34
C GLU A 69 12.10 -7.43 -3.16
N GLY A 70 10.82 -7.25 -3.53
CA GLY A 70 10.14 -5.96 -3.39
C GLY A 70 10.00 -5.48 -1.94
N ASN A 71 9.79 -6.39 -0.99
CA ASN A 71 9.73 -6.03 0.44
C ASN A 71 11.11 -5.68 0.98
N ASP A 72 12.15 -6.41 0.59
CA ASP A 72 13.53 -6.15 0.99
C ASP A 72 14.05 -4.82 0.42
N ILE A 73 13.63 -4.44 -0.80
CA ILE A 73 13.90 -3.10 -1.37
C ILE A 73 13.20 -2.02 -0.54
N ALA A 74 11.93 -2.22 -0.21
CA ALA A 74 11.16 -1.26 0.60
C ALA A 74 11.78 -1.06 2.00
N ASP A 75 12.21 -2.14 2.66
CA ASP A 75 12.88 -2.09 3.96
C ASP A 75 14.22 -1.31 3.90
N LYS A 76 15.06 -1.60 2.89
CA LYS A 76 16.29 -0.84 2.65
C LYS A 76 16.02 0.65 2.44
N GLY A 77 14.99 0.97 1.64
CA GLY A 77 14.56 2.35 1.41
C GLY A 77 14.15 3.06 2.71
N ALA A 78 13.34 2.40 3.53
CA ALA A 78 12.91 2.91 4.83
C ALA A 78 14.10 3.11 5.79
N TYR A 79 15.03 2.16 5.84
CA TYR A 79 16.25 2.24 6.65
C TYR A 79 17.14 3.41 6.24
N MET A 80 17.35 3.61 4.93
CA MET A 80 18.14 4.72 4.41
C MET A 80 17.49 6.06 4.74
N ALA A 81 16.18 6.19 4.57
CA ALA A 81 15.44 7.41 4.91
C ALA A 81 15.49 7.72 6.41
N ALA A 82 15.37 6.71 7.28
CA ALA A 82 15.47 6.88 8.73
C ALA A 82 16.86 7.38 9.16
N LYS A 83 17.92 6.93 8.47
CA LYS A 83 19.31 7.34 8.74
C LYS A 83 19.70 8.69 8.16
N SER A 84 19.00 9.16 7.13
CA SER A 84 19.31 10.41 6.42
C SER A 84 18.22 11.45 6.69
N GLN A 85 18.15 11.94 7.93
CA GLN A 85 17.27 13.06 8.27
C GLN A 85 17.74 14.32 7.53
N GLY A 86 17.18 14.56 6.33
CA GLY A 86 17.49 15.71 5.48
C GLY A 86 17.81 15.41 4.02
N ILE A 87 17.87 14.14 3.59
CA ILE A 87 18.11 13.77 2.19
C ILE A 87 16.90 12.99 1.68
N THR A 88 16.17 13.57 0.72
CA THR A 88 15.21 12.81 -0.09
C THR A 88 16.00 11.89 -0.99
N VAL A 89 16.11 10.60 -0.61
CA VAL A 89 16.57 9.58 -1.54
C VAL A 89 15.45 9.33 -2.56
N PRO A 90 15.68 9.51 -3.87
CA PRO A 90 14.77 9.01 -4.88
C PRO A 90 14.69 7.49 -4.67
N LEU A 91 13.48 6.97 -4.39
CA LEU A 91 13.22 5.57 -4.72
C LEU A 91 13.50 5.46 -6.21
N ASP A 92 14.35 4.51 -6.61
CA ASP A 92 14.74 4.43 -8.01
C ASP A 92 13.49 4.44 -8.90
N GLU A 93 13.56 5.19 -10.01
CA GLU A 93 12.54 5.17 -11.06
C GLU A 93 12.55 3.83 -11.84
N GLY A 94 13.17 2.79 -11.27
CA GLY A 94 13.53 1.51 -11.86
C GLY A 94 12.65 0.34 -11.43
N SER A 95 11.52 0.60 -10.73
CA SER A 95 10.37 -0.30 -10.81
C SER A 95 9.80 -0.22 -12.23
N ARG A 96 10.47 -0.91 -13.16
CA ARG A 96 9.98 -1.17 -14.52
C ARG A 96 8.52 -1.59 -14.40
N TRP A 97 7.63 -0.79 -14.98
CA TRP A 97 6.25 -1.21 -15.20
C TRP A 97 6.33 -2.52 -15.99
N ILE A 98 6.00 -3.64 -15.35
CA ILE A 98 5.72 -4.87 -16.09
C ILE A 98 4.32 -4.63 -16.65
N GLU A 99 4.25 -4.16 -17.90
CA GLU A 99 3.03 -4.28 -18.69
C GLU A 99 2.73 -5.77 -18.78
N LEU A 100 1.78 -6.23 -17.97
CA LEU A 100 1.25 -7.57 -18.08
C LEU A 100 0.46 -7.58 -19.39
N GLU A 101 1.03 -8.14 -20.46
CA GLU A 101 0.28 -8.39 -21.69
C GLU A 101 -0.92 -9.27 -21.33
N VAL A 102 -2.12 -8.70 -21.48
CA VAL A 102 -3.36 -9.44 -21.36
C VAL A 102 -3.45 -10.32 -22.60
N PRO A 103 -3.51 -11.66 -22.49
CA PRO A 103 -3.70 -12.51 -23.66
C PRO A 103 -4.96 -12.07 -24.39
N SER A 104 -4.80 -11.74 -25.67
CA SER A 104 -5.93 -11.47 -26.54
C SER A 104 -6.64 -12.80 -26.78
N ASP A 105 -7.89 -12.90 -26.34
CA ASP A 105 -8.76 -14.02 -26.67
C ASP A 105 -9.03 -13.99 -28.19
N GLU A 106 -8.35 -14.86 -28.94
CA GLU A 106 -8.77 -15.31 -30.29
C GLU A 106 -9.75 -16.47 -30.18
#